data_AF-A0A7X1DZ25-F1
#
_entry.id   AF-A0A7X1DZ25-F1
#
_cell.length_a   1.000
_cell.length_b   1.000
_cell.length_c   1.000
_cell.angle_alpha   90.00
_cell.angle_beta   90.00
_cell.angle_gamma   90.00
#
_symmetry.space_group_name_H-M   'P 1'
#
loop_
_entity.id
_entity.type
_entity.pdbx_description
1 polymer ?
#
loop_
_entity_poly.entity_id
_entity_poly.type
_entity_poly.pdbx_seq_one_letter_code
_entity_poly.pdbx_strand_id
1 'polypeptide(L)'
;MDSDPGIHTFPQLLAELKTRREDEEHGAVSVTNDGEWCISVSLSGTVTFENLEAGEPRHMKQVSEDKVLALWRLLAEGDVATIEQETWLPGYG
;
A
#
# COMPACT_ATOMS: atom_id res chain seq x y z
N MET A 1 24.27 13.71 9.59
CA MET A 1 23.98 14.11 8.21
C MET A 1 22.58 13.60 7.94
N ASP A 2 21.65 14.53 7.71
CA ASP A 2 20.27 14.32 7.29
C ASP A 2 20.09 13.00 6.53
N SER A 3 19.34 12.07 7.11
CA SER A 3 18.58 11.13 6.31
C SER A 3 17.46 11.96 5.68
N ASP A 4 17.75 12.63 4.58
CA ASP A 4 16.71 12.95 3.61
C ASP A 4 15.99 11.62 3.36
N PRO A 5 14.68 11.48 3.64
CA PRO A 5 13.97 10.22 3.49
C PRO A 5 13.80 9.84 2.01
N GLY A 6 14.64 10.38 1.11
CA GLY A 6 15.39 9.59 0.16
C GLY A 6 14.49 8.66 -0.64
N ILE A 7 13.77 9.25 -1.60
CA ILE A 7 12.95 8.61 -2.64
C ILE A 7 13.06 7.07 -2.59
N HIS A 8 12.20 6.45 -1.78
CA HIS A 8 12.19 5.01 -1.63
C HIS A 8 11.59 4.40 -2.89
N THR A 9 12.27 3.43 -3.51
CA THR A 9 11.61 2.58 -4.50
C THR A 9 10.57 1.71 -3.81
N PHE A 10 9.52 1.30 -4.52
CA PHE A 10 8.47 0.43 -3.97
C PHE A 10 9.00 -0.80 -3.21
N PRO A 11 10.00 -1.56 -3.71
CA PRO A 11 10.56 -2.67 -2.94
C PRO A 11 11.24 -2.23 -1.64
N GLN A 12 11.89 -1.07 -1.62
CA GLN A 12 12.52 -0.54 -0.42
C GLN A 12 11.48 -0.10 0.61
N LEU A 13 10.42 0.58 0.16
CA LEU A 13 9.31 0.97 1.03
C LEU A 13 8.63 -0.26 1.65
N LEU A 14 8.39 -1.31 0.87
CA LEU A 14 7.83 -2.56 1.39
C LEU A 14 8.79 -3.27 2.37
N ALA A 15 10.10 -3.20 2.11
CA ALA A 15 11.10 -3.78 3.00
C ALA A 15 11.18 -3.04 4.35
N GLU A 16 10.91 -1.73 4.40
CA GLU A 16 10.92 -0.95 5.64
C GLU A 16 9.97 -1.53 6.69
N LEU A 17 8.79 -1.95 6.25
CA LEU A 17 7.79 -2.62 7.08
C LEU A 17 8.38 -3.83 7.84
N LYS A 18 9.28 -4.59 7.21
CA LYS A 18 9.93 -5.76 7.84
C LYS A 18 11.11 -5.39 8.73
N THR A 19 11.83 -4.32 8.38
CA THR A 19 13.04 -3.91 9.11
C THR A 19 12.73 -3.10 10.36
N ARG A 20 11.54 -2.50 10.46
CA ARG A 20 11.11 -1.65 11.57
C ARG A 20 9.96 -2.27 12.37
N ARG A 21 10.00 -3.58 12.65
CA ARG A 21 8.95 -4.26 13.44
C ARG A 21 8.78 -3.74 14.86
N GLU A 22 9.80 -3.06 15.38
CA GLU A 22 9.86 -2.46 16.73
C GLU A 22 9.22 -1.07 16.77
N ASP A 23 8.90 -0.50 15.61
CA ASP A 23 8.36 0.82 15.42
C ASP A 23 6.84 0.75 15.62
N GLU A 24 6.41 0.81 16.88
CA GLU A 24 4.99 0.69 17.26
C GLU A 24 4.10 1.76 16.61
N GLU A 25 4.67 2.88 16.13
CA GLU A 25 3.96 3.93 15.40
C GLU A 25 3.76 3.62 13.90
N HIS A 26 4.57 2.74 13.30
CA HIS A 26 4.58 2.48 11.86
C HIS A 26 4.16 1.05 11.51
N GLY A 27 2.89 0.73 11.80
CA GLY A 27 2.30 -0.60 11.52
C GLY A 27 1.99 -0.89 10.04
N ALA A 28 2.13 0.11 9.15
CA ALA A 28 1.86 0.00 7.73
C ALA A 28 2.68 0.99 6.89
N VAL A 29 2.85 0.65 5.62
CA VAL A 29 3.40 1.53 4.58
C VAL A 29 2.35 1.77 3.51
N SER A 30 2.27 2.99 2.98
CA SER A 30 1.26 3.37 2.00
C SER A 30 1.84 4.11 0.81
N VAL A 31 1.19 3.96 -0.34
CA VAL A 31 1.43 4.72 -1.55
C VAL A 31 0.13 5.39 -1.94
N THR A 32 0.20 6.68 -2.28
CA THR A 32 -0.93 7.46 -2.79
C THR A 32 -0.64 7.99 -4.19
N ASN A 33 -1.69 8.30 -4.94
CA ASN A 33 -1.58 9.03 -6.21
C ASN A 33 -2.31 10.38 -6.16
N ASP A 34 -2.22 11.16 -7.23
CA ASP A 34 -2.86 12.47 -7.36
C ASP A 34 -4.40 12.44 -7.32
N GLY A 35 -5.03 11.28 -7.47
CA GLY A 35 -6.48 11.11 -7.42
C GLY A 35 -6.99 10.62 -6.06
N GLU A 36 -6.23 10.87 -4.99
CA GLU A 36 -6.54 10.49 -3.61
C GLU A 36 -6.72 8.99 -3.36
N TRP A 37 -6.31 8.15 -4.30
CA TRP A 37 -6.29 6.70 -4.09
C TRP A 37 -5.06 6.31 -3.27
N CYS A 38 -5.27 5.43 -2.31
CA CYS A 38 -4.26 4.95 -1.38
C CYS A 38 -4.24 3.41 -1.39
N ILE A 39 -3.05 2.83 -1.48
CA ILE A 39 -2.83 1.42 -1.17
C ILE A 39 -1.86 1.32 0.00
N SER A 40 -2.33 0.76 1.12
CA SER A 40 -1.53 0.52 2.31
C SER A 40 -1.31 -0.97 2.56
N VAL A 41 -0.17 -1.31 3.16
CA VAL A 41 0.23 -2.68 3.47
C VAL A 41 0.63 -2.73 4.94
N SER A 42 -0.04 -3.56 5.73
CA SER A 42 0.24 -3.72 7.14
C SER A 42 1.24 -4.84 7.42
N LEU A 43 1.84 -4.83 8.62
CA LEU A 43 2.70 -5.90 9.14
C LEU A 43 2.04 -7.29 9.11
N SER A 44 0.71 -7.36 9.19
CA SER A 44 -0.04 -8.61 9.11
C SER A 44 -0.17 -9.15 7.68
N GLY A 45 0.34 -8.44 6.67
CA GLY A 45 0.19 -8.77 5.26
C GLY A 45 -1.22 -8.49 4.73
N THR A 46 -1.94 -7.55 5.38
CA THR A 46 -3.21 -7.03 4.87
C THR A 46 -2.88 -5.87 3.94
N VAL A 47 -3.42 -5.91 2.72
CA VAL A 47 -3.35 -4.81 1.77
C VAL A 47 -4.70 -4.13 1.78
N THR A 48 -4.73 -2.83 2.04
CA THR A 48 -5.94 -2.01 1.98
C THR A 48 -5.86 -1.11 0.76
N PHE A 49 -6.99 -0.91 0.10
CA PHE A 49 -7.17 -0.01 -1.03
C PHE A 49 -8.41 0.84 -0.81
N GLU A 50 -8.24 2.14 -0.88
CA GLU A 50 -9.30 3.12 -0.61
C GLU A 50 -9.07 4.40 -1.41
N ASN A 51 -10.13 5.17 -1.64
CA ASN A 51 -10.00 6.57 -2.01
C ASN A 51 -10.23 7.38 -0.73
N LEU A 52 -9.30 8.28 -0.41
CA LEU A 52 -9.30 9.01 0.86
C LEU A 52 -10.44 10.04 0.97
N GLU A 53 -11.06 10.40 -0.15
CA GLU A 53 -12.19 11.34 -0.20
C GLU A 53 -13.54 10.65 -0.47
N ALA A 54 -13.54 9.41 -0.98
CA ALA A 54 -14.74 8.78 -1.50
C ALA A 54 -14.75 7.24 -1.40
N GLY A 55 -15.97 6.69 -1.44
CA GLY A 55 -16.18 5.24 -1.49
C GLY A 55 -15.89 4.53 -0.18
N GLU A 56 -15.97 3.21 -0.23
CA GLU A 56 -15.70 2.34 0.92
C GLU A 56 -14.31 1.71 0.78
N PRO A 57 -13.55 1.59 1.89
CA PRO A 57 -12.27 0.92 1.90
C PRO A 57 -12.44 -0.56 1.62
N ARG A 58 -11.43 -1.14 0.99
CA ARG A 58 -11.38 -2.53 0.55
C ARG A 58 -10.06 -3.15 0.96
N HIS A 59 -10.02 -4.46 1.19
CA HIS A 59 -8.79 -5.12 1.58
C HIS A 59 -8.60 -6.50 0.93
N MET A 60 -7.35 -6.96 0.89
CA MET A 60 -6.95 -8.31 0.56
C MET A 60 -6.01 -8.84 1.66
N LYS A 61 -6.08 -10.14 1.93
CA LYS A 61 -5.21 -10.82 2.91
C LYS A 61 -4.26 -11.76 2.19
N GLN A 62 -3.09 -12.00 2.79
CA GLN A 62 -2.09 -12.95 2.28
C GLN A 62 -1.61 -12.63 0.85
N VAL A 63 -1.50 -11.35 0.52
CA VAL A 63 -1.01 -10.89 -0.79
C VAL A 63 0.51 -11.07 -0.86
N SER A 64 1.03 -11.61 -1.96
CA SER A 64 2.46 -11.74 -2.18
C SER A 64 3.13 -10.38 -2.40
N GLU A 65 4.42 -10.27 -2.05
CA GLU A 65 5.17 -9.02 -2.23
C GLU A 65 5.19 -8.57 -3.70
N ASP A 66 5.40 -9.48 -4.65
CA ASP A 66 5.32 -9.17 -6.08
C ASP A 66 3.98 -8.55 -6.47
N LYS A 67 2.87 -9.04 -5.90
CA LYS A 67 1.54 -8.49 -6.18
C LYS A 67 1.35 -7.12 -5.55
N VAL A 68 1.81 -6.90 -4.32
CA VAL A 68 1.84 -5.56 -3.70
C VAL A 68 2.58 -4.57 -4.58
N LEU A 69 3.77 -4.94 -5.06
CA LEU A 69 4.60 -4.09 -5.91
C LEU A 69 3.93 -3.81 -7.26
N ALA A 70 3.22 -4.79 -7.84
CA ALA A 70 2.44 -4.58 -9.05
C ALA A 70 1.28 -3.60 -8.82
N LEU A 71 0.56 -3.72 -7.71
CA LEU A 71 -0.54 -2.81 -7.36
C LEU A 71 -0.05 -1.38 -7.14
N TRP A 72 1.08 -1.20 -6.46
CA TRP A 72 1.67 0.13 -6.28
C TRP A 72 2.15 0.76 -7.60
N ARG A 73 2.65 -0.04 -8.54
CA ARG A 73 2.98 0.44 -9.89
C ARG A 73 1.73 0.92 -10.63
N LEU A 74 0.68 0.10 -10.67
CA LEU A 74 -0.59 0.47 -11.29
C LEU A 74 -1.15 1.75 -10.67
N LEU A 75 -1.07 1.90 -9.34
CA LEU A 75 -1.54 3.09 -8.64
C LEU A 75 -0.77 4.34 -9.06
N ALA A 76 0.56 4.24 -9.14
CA ALA A 76 1.44 5.34 -9.56
C ALA A 76 1.28 5.68 -11.04
N GLU A 77 0.89 4.72 -11.88
CA GLU A 77 0.52 4.94 -13.28
C GLU A 77 -0.91 5.51 -13.42
N GLY A 78 -1.68 5.55 -12.33
CA GLY A 78 -3.07 6.01 -12.32
C GLY A 78 -4.08 4.97 -12.85
N ASP A 79 -3.66 3.73 -13.07
CA ASP A 79 -4.53 2.64 -13.54
C ASP A 79 -5.30 1.99 -12.38
N VAL A 80 -6.22 2.78 -11.83
CA VAL A 80 -7.12 2.35 -10.76
C VAL A 80 -8.11 1.28 -11.24
N ALA A 81 -8.51 1.33 -12.52
CA ALA A 81 -9.47 0.40 -13.09
C ALA A 81 -8.96 -1.05 -13.08
N THR A 82 -7.66 -1.27 -13.30
CA THR A 82 -7.05 -2.59 -13.17
C THR A 82 -6.97 -3.03 -11.70
N ILE A 83 -6.66 -2.12 -10.78
CA ILE A 83 -6.61 -2.40 -9.33
C ILE A 83 -7.99 -2.83 -8.84
N GLU A 84 -9.07 -2.18 -9.26
CA GLU A 84 -10.44 -2.49 -8.85
C GLU A 84 -10.95 -3.87 -9.30
N GLN A 85 -10.34 -4.49 -10.31
CA GLN A 85 -10.73 -5.81 -10.80
C GLN A 85 -10.23 -6.97 -9.92
N GLU A 86 -9.38 -6.68 -8.94
CA GLU A 86 -8.89 -7.68 -8.00
C GLU A 86 -10.00 -8.19 -7.06
N THR A 87 -9.76 -9.36 -6.46
CA THR A 87 -10.71 -9.99 -5.53
C THR A 87 -10.68 -9.34 -4.15
N TRP A 88 -11.08 -8.08 -4.09
CA TRP A 88 -11.17 -7.30 -2.87
C TRP A 88 -12.30 -7.78 -1.95
N LEU A 89 -12.06 -7.71 -0.65
CA LEU A 89 -13.06 -7.84 0.41
C LEU A 89 -13.44 -6.44 0.92
N PRO A 90 -14.70 -6.22 1.34
CA PRO A 90 -15.11 -4.92 1.88
C PRO A 90 -14.48 -4.65 3.27
N GLY A 91 -14.20 -3.38 3.56
CA GLY A 91 -13.66 -2.91 4.84
C GLY A 91 -12.12 -3.02 4.95
N TYR A 92 -11.59 -2.81 6.16
CA TYR A 92 -10.15 -2.81 6.45
C TYR A 92 -9.54 -4.18 6.81
N GLY A 93 -10.39 -5.18 7.08
CA GLY A 93 -9.98 -6.57 7.32
C GLY A 93 -9.67 -6.96 8.75
#